data_AF-A0A963LPN9-F1
#
_entry.id   AF-A0A963LPN9-F1
#
_cell.length_a   1.000
_cell.length_b   1.000
_cell.length_c   1.000
_cell.angle_alpha   90.00
_cell.angle_beta   90.00
_cell.angle_gamma   90.00
#
_symmetry.space_group_name_H-M   'P 1'
#
loop_
_entity.id
_entity.type
_entity.pdbx_description
1 polymer ?
#
loop_
_entity_poly.entity_id
_entity_poly.type
_entity_poly.pdbx_seq_one_letter_code
_entity_poly.pdbx_strand_id
1 'polypeptide(L)'
;TLGDGFKFGDRLTMESVKVLALMCMSNVDGSGRKITIIVHTEGIKVRAGCFAGSLDEFCDRALSEGKKRYARVVRAAAETLADVVSEEGIDGGWSD
;
A
#
# COMPACT_ATOMS: atom_id res chain seq x y z
N THR A 1 -1.71 -2.38 14.18
CA THR A 1 -1.38 -3.47 13.23
C THR A 1 -2.66 -4.11 12.78
N LEU A 2 -2.93 -4.19 11.47
CA LEU A 2 -4.04 -5.02 10.96
C LEU A 2 -3.66 -6.49 11.20
N GLY A 3 -4.56 -7.21 11.86
CA GLY A 3 -4.40 -8.63 12.19
C GLY A 3 -4.82 -9.53 11.04
N ASP A 4 -4.44 -10.80 11.15
CA ASP A 4 -4.90 -11.84 10.23
C ASP A 4 -6.43 -11.97 10.33
N GLY A 5 -7.14 -11.86 9.22
CA GLY A 5 -8.60 -11.86 9.18
C GLY A 5 -9.29 -10.50 9.36
N PHE A 6 -8.53 -9.39 9.45
CA PHE A 6 -9.16 -8.06 9.37
C PHE A 6 -9.83 -7.87 8.01
N LYS A 7 -11.13 -7.59 8.03
CA LYS A 7 -11.91 -7.14 6.87
C LYS A 7 -12.37 -5.72 7.15
N PHE A 8 -12.15 -4.82 6.20
CA PHE A 8 -12.76 -3.50 6.24
C PHE A 8 -14.12 -3.55 5.51
N GLY A 9 -15.05 -2.71 5.96
CA GLY A 9 -16.33 -2.53 5.29
C GLY A 9 -16.23 -1.54 4.13
N ASP A 10 -17.36 -1.36 3.45
CA ASP A 10 -17.49 -0.47 2.30
C ASP A 10 -17.18 0.98 2.67
N ARG A 11 -16.69 1.74 1.68
CA ARG A 11 -16.38 3.16 1.78
C ARG A 11 -15.35 3.49 2.87
N LEU A 12 -14.40 2.58 3.09
CA LEU A 12 -13.29 2.83 4.01
C LEU A 12 -12.49 4.05 3.55
N THR A 13 -12.39 5.04 4.42
CA THR A 13 -11.43 6.14 4.29
C THR A 13 -10.28 5.92 5.27
N MET A 14 -9.05 5.92 4.76
CA MET A 14 -7.85 5.76 5.58
C MET A 14 -6.75 6.67 5.04
N GLU A 15 -5.96 7.32 5.91
CA GLU A 15 -4.93 8.27 5.47
C GLU A 15 -5.45 9.37 4.53
N SER A 16 -6.70 9.80 4.75
CA SER A 16 -7.43 10.77 3.92
C SER A 16 -7.68 10.35 2.48
N VAL A 17 -7.57 9.05 2.15
CA VAL A 17 -7.88 8.52 0.81
C VAL A 17 -9.03 7.52 0.83
N LYS A 18 -9.79 7.46 -0.27
CA LYS A 18 -10.86 6.49 -0.51
C LYS A 18 -10.28 5.14 -0.91
N VAL A 19 -10.26 4.20 0.02
CA VAL A 19 -9.56 2.92 -0.12
C VAL A 19 -10.35 1.99 -1.03
N LEU A 20 -9.62 1.29 -1.91
CA LEU A 20 -10.11 0.18 -2.74
C LEU A 20 -9.60 -1.15 -2.18
N ALA A 21 -8.31 -1.22 -1.84
CA ALA A 21 -7.68 -2.40 -1.26
C ALA A 21 -6.52 -2.06 -0.33
N LEU A 22 -6.20 -2.99 0.57
CA LEU A 22 -5.10 -2.89 1.52
C LEU A 22 -4.22 -4.14 1.46
N MET A 23 -2.92 -3.96 1.58
CA MET A 23 -1.97 -5.04 1.79
C MET A 23 -0.94 -4.66 2.85
N CYS A 24 -0.70 -5.57 3.81
CA CYS A 24 0.34 -5.41 4.81
C CYS A 24 1.51 -6.35 4.53
N MET A 25 2.71 -5.79 4.31
CA MET A 25 3.94 -6.55 4.11
C MET A 25 4.84 -6.39 5.34
N SER A 26 5.44 -7.48 5.82
CA SER A 26 6.33 -7.45 6.98
C SER A 26 7.77 -7.73 6.57
N ASN A 27 8.72 -7.08 7.27
CA ASN A 27 10.15 -7.41 7.25
C ASN A 27 10.88 -7.25 5.90
N VAL A 28 10.35 -6.48 4.95
CA VAL A 28 10.98 -6.30 3.62
C VAL A 28 12.33 -5.57 3.73
N ASP A 29 12.47 -4.64 4.67
CA ASP A 29 13.71 -3.90 4.99
C ASP A 29 14.57 -4.56 6.08
N GLY A 30 14.17 -5.72 6.63
CA GLY A 30 14.90 -6.39 7.70
C GLY A 30 14.76 -5.76 9.08
N SER A 31 13.93 -4.71 9.24
CA SER A 31 13.78 -4.01 10.52
C SER A 31 12.66 -4.60 11.41
N GLY A 32 11.97 -5.65 10.95
CA GLY A 32 10.74 -6.15 11.60
C GLY A 32 9.54 -5.19 11.53
N ARG A 33 9.62 -4.08 10.80
CA ARG A 33 8.49 -3.15 10.63
C ARG A 33 7.51 -3.66 9.58
N LYS A 34 6.27 -3.18 9.68
CA LYS A 34 5.21 -3.41 8.71
C LYS A 34 5.09 -2.23 7.75
N ILE A 35 4.83 -2.56 6.49
CA ILE A 35 4.45 -1.65 5.42
C ILE A 35 2.98 -1.88 5.15
N THR A 36 2.23 -0.80 5.02
CA THR A 36 0.86 -0.84 4.53
C THR A 36 0.84 -0.20 3.15
N ILE A 37 0.43 -0.96 2.15
CA ILE A 37 0.09 -0.48 0.82
C ILE A 37 -1.41 -0.25 0.79
N ILE A 38 -1.81 0.91 0.28
CA ILE A 38 -3.18 1.37 0.16
C ILE A 38 -3.41 1.69 -1.30
N VAL A 39 -4.19 0.86 -1.99
CA VAL A 39 -4.72 1.20 -3.32
C VAL A 39 -5.98 2.02 -3.09
N HIS A 40 -6.05 3.19 -3.70
CA HIS A 40 -7.16 4.13 -3.56
C HIS A 40 -7.60 4.67 -4.93
N THR A 41 -8.75 5.34 -4.95
CA THR A 41 -9.37 5.89 -6.18
C THR A 41 -8.48 6.82 -7.03
N GLU A 42 -7.36 7.30 -6.48
CA GLU A 42 -6.44 8.25 -7.13
C GLU A 42 -5.02 7.68 -7.29
N GLY A 43 -4.78 6.41 -6.95
CA GLY A 43 -3.47 5.78 -7.07
C GLY A 43 -3.08 4.92 -5.86
N ILE A 44 -1.79 4.95 -5.51
CA ILE A 44 -1.19 4.10 -4.48
C ILE A 44 -0.52 4.97 -3.41
N LYS A 45 -0.88 4.71 -2.15
CA LYS A 45 -0.25 5.29 -0.96
C LYS A 45 0.46 4.20 -0.16
N VAL A 46 1.65 4.51 0.33
CA VAL A 46 2.48 3.62 1.14
C VAL A 46 2.71 4.23 2.52
N ARG A 47 2.49 3.43 3.57
CA ARG A 47 2.82 3.76 4.95
C ARG A 47 3.88 2.81 5.49
N ALA A 48 4.99 3.35 5.97
CA ALA A 48 6.09 2.59 6.55
C ALA A 48 6.80 3.35 7.67
N GLY A 49 6.57 2.97 8.92
CA GLY A 49 7.12 3.72 10.07
C GLY A 49 6.67 5.18 10.07
N CYS A 50 7.63 6.11 10.04
CA CYS A 50 7.37 7.55 9.96
C CYS A 50 7.07 8.07 8.54
N PHE A 51 7.13 7.20 7.53
CA PHE A 51 6.79 7.57 6.15
C PHE A 51 5.32 7.30 5.86
N ALA A 52 4.66 8.26 5.21
CA ALA A 52 3.36 8.12 4.57
C ALA A 52 3.34 9.01 3.33
N GLY A 53 3.20 8.43 2.14
CA GLY A 53 3.32 9.15 0.87
C GLY A 53 2.99 8.27 -0.33
N SER A 54 3.22 8.78 -1.54
CA SER A 54 3.01 8.01 -2.77
C SER A 54 4.00 6.85 -2.91
N LEU A 55 3.72 5.92 -3.84
CA LEU A 55 4.66 4.85 -4.16
C LEU A 55 6.00 5.39 -4.70
N ASP A 56 5.97 6.44 -5.51
CA ASP A 56 7.19 7.05 -6.07
C ASP A 56 8.04 7.71 -4.99
N GLU A 57 7.42 8.53 -4.12
CA GLU A 57 8.12 9.15 -2.99
C GLU A 57 8.74 8.11 -2.06
N PHE A 58 8.03 6.99 -1.84
CA PHE A 58 8.52 5.88 -1.05
C PHE A 58 9.76 5.25 -1.70
N CYS A 59 9.68 4.94 -2.99
CA CYS A 59 10.78 4.34 -3.74
C CYS A 59 12.00 5.24 -3.79
N ASP A 60 11.82 6.53 -4.08
CA ASP A 60 12.92 7.50 -4.17
C ASP A 60 13.66 7.63 -2.84
N ARG A 61 12.91 7.72 -1.74
CA ARG A 61 13.49 7.74 -0.40
C ARG A 61 14.20 6.43 -0.04
N ALA A 62 13.59 5.28 -0.35
CA ALA A 62 14.21 3.99 -0.10
C ALA A 62 15.51 3.81 -0.90
N LEU A 63 15.54 4.29 -2.15
CA LEU A 63 16.72 4.24 -3.01
C LEU A 63 17.81 5.19 -2.53
N SER A 64 17.48 6.39 -2.08
CA SER A 64 18.45 7.34 -1.52
C SER A 64 19.10 6.82 -0.23
N GLU A 65 18.38 6.00 0.54
CA GLU A 65 18.90 5.29 1.71
C GLU A 65 19.62 3.97 1.37
N GLY A 66 19.83 3.66 0.08
CA GLY A 66 20.52 2.45 -0.39
C GLY A 66 19.69 1.15 -0.28
N LYS A 67 18.41 1.23 0.07
CA LYS A 67 17.52 0.08 0.31
C LYS A 67 16.90 -0.44 -0.99
N LYS A 68 17.73 -0.86 -1.95
CA LYS A 68 17.29 -1.29 -3.30
C LYS A 68 16.26 -2.43 -3.28
N ARG A 69 16.47 -3.46 -2.44
CA ARG A 69 15.51 -4.58 -2.29
C ARG A 69 14.16 -4.07 -1.81
N TYR A 70 14.16 -3.14 -0.86
CA TYR A 70 12.97 -2.57 -0.26
C TYR A 70 12.15 -1.80 -1.29
N ALA A 71 12.79 -0.91 -2.05
CA ALA A 71 12.12 -0.14 -3.10
C ALA A 71 11.53 -1.05 -4.19
N ARG A 72 12.31 -2.03 -4.68
CA ARG A 72 11.89 -2.90 -5.80
C ARG A 72 10.76 -3.86 -5.43
N VAL A 73 10.86 -4.51 -4.27
CA VAL A 73 9.85 -5.48 -3.83
C VAL A 73 8.53 -4.80 -3.51
N VAL A 74 8.57 -3.66 -2.82
CA VAL A 74 7.35 -2.91 -2.49
C VAL A 74 6.69 -2.36 -3.74
N ARG A 75 7.48 -1.83 -4.70
CA ARG A 75 6.96 -1.37 -5.99
C ARG A 75 6.24 -2.49 -6.73
N ALA A 76 6.91 -3.61 -6.96
CA ALA A 76 6.31 -4.74 -7.67
C ALA A 76 5.01 -5.20 -6.99
N ALA A 77 5.02 -5.36 -5.66
CA ALA A 77 3.83 -5.80 -4.94
C ALA A 77 2.68 -4.77 -4.99
N ALA A 78 3.00 -3.48 -4.90
CA ALA A 78 2.00 -2.41 -4.93
C ALA A 78 1.38 -2.23 -6.32
N GLU A 79 2.20 -2.24 -7.38
CA GLU A 79 1.74 -2.15 -8.77
C GLU A 79 0.88 -3.38 -9.12
N THR A 80 1.35 -4.60 -8.82
CA THR A 80 0.56 -5.82 -9.04
C THR A 80 -0.76 -5.82 -8.27
N LEU A 81 -0.79 -5.33 -7.03
CA LEU A 81 -2.05 -5.22 -6.28
C LEU A 81 -3.02 -4.22 -6.96
N ALA A 82 -2.52 -3.08 -7.43
CA ALA A 82 -3.35 -2.10 -8.12
C ALA A 82 -3.91 -2.64 -9.45
N ASP A 83 -3.08 -3.37 -10.21
CA ASP A 83 -3.50 -4.02 -11.45
C ASP A 83 -4.63 -5.02 -11.17
N VAL A 84 -4.46 -5.92 -10.18
CA VAL A 84 -5.49 -6.90 -9.80
C VAL A 84 -6.78 -6.22 -9.33
N VAL A 85 -6.67 -5.16 -8.51
CA VAL A 85 -7.83 -4.38 -8.07
C VAL A 85 -8.61 -3.79 -9.24
N SER A 86 -7.89 -3.29 -10.25
CA SER A 86 -8.50 -2.75 -11.46
C SER A 86 -9.12 -3.85 -12.33
N GLU A 87 -8.45 -5.00 -12.49
CA GLU A 87 -8.93 -6.13 -13.28
C GLU A 87 -10.19 -6.77 -12.69
N GLU A 88 -10.26 -6.89 -11.36
CA GLU A 88 -11.40 -7.46 -10.64
C GLU A 88 -12.56 -6.44 -10.45
N GLY A 89 -12.35 -5.17 -10.82
CA GLY A 89 -13.35 -4.11 -10.67
C GLY A 89 -13.67 -3.78 -9.22
N ILE A 90 -12.69 -3.96 -8.31
CA ILE A 90 -12.86 -3.64 -6.89
C ILE A 90 -12.93 -2.12 -6.74
N ASP A 91 -14.10 -1.63 -6.37
CA ASP A 91 -14.40 -0.20 -6.26
C ASP A 91 -14.50 0.29 -4.81
N GLY A 92 -14.28 -0.57 -3.82
CA GLY A 92 -14.38 -0.25 -2.40
C GLY A 92 -15.79 0.17 -1.92
N GLY A 93 -16.85 -0.13 -2.68
CA GLY A 93 -18.23 0.28 -2.39
C GLY A 93 -18.48 1.76 -2.63
N TRP A 94 -17.68 2.41 -3.47
CA TRP A 94 -17.80 3.85 -3.80
C TRP A 94 -18.76 4.14 -4.94
N SER A 95 -19.19 3.14 -5.72
CA SER A 95 -20.11 3.32 -6.86
C SER A 95 -21.60 3.20 -6.51
N ASP A 96 -21.92 2.88 -5.25
CA ASP A 96 -23.30 2.74 -4.72
C ASP A 96 -23.97 4.06 -4.29
#